data_AF-A0A9X1DPP1-F1
#
_entry.id   AF-A0A9X1DPP1-F1
#
_cell.length_a   1.000
_cell.length_b   1.000
_cell.length_c   1.000
_cell.angle_alpha   90.00
_cell.angle_beta   90.00
_cell.angle_gamma   90.00
#
_symmetry.space_group_name_H-M   'P 1'
#
loop_
_entity.id
_entity.type
_entity.pdbx_description
1 polymer ?
#
loop_
_entity_poly.entity_id
_entity_poly.type
_entity_poly.pdbx_seq_one_letter_code
_entity_poly.pdbx_strand_id
1 'polypeptide(L)'
;MKKWLIIASILVLCFIGFVSGAYIKALQPKKEAGDEAFKKAKEEGGLVTMEEFYLYNGQDSYSVIIGKGEKGTKKIVWLPEDKKKEIVVENYKDGKSKKEIMNIVKEKLNPQKIISVKLGLEKNVPLWEVTYLDESERFNYDYYDFKTGEWLKYYRSI
;
A
#
# COMPACT_ATOMS: atom_id res chain seq x y z
N MET A 1 32.15 33.40 24.63
CA MET A 1 30.70 33.17 24.43
C MET A 1 30.33 32.36 23.17
N LYS A 2 31.18 32.26 22.12
CA LYS A 2 30.88 31.49 20.90
C LYS A 2 31.19 29.98 20.97
N LYS A 3 31.99 29.52 21.95
CA LYS A 3 32.37 28.09 22.09
C LYS A 3 31.17 27.17 22.37
N TRP A 4 30.17 27.65 23.10
CA TRP A 4 28.94 26.88 23.33
C TRP A 4 28.11 26.72 22.05
N LEU A 5 28.10 27.71 21.15
CA LEU A 5 27.44 27.56 19.84
C LEU A 5 28.11 26.48 18.98
N ILE A 6 29.43 26.34 19.05
CA ILE A 6 30.16 25.27 18.35
C ILE A 6 29.81 23.90 18.95
N ILE A 7 29.82 23.78 20.27
CA ILE A 7 29.44 22.53 20.96
C ILE A 7 27.98 22.16 20.67
N ALA A 8 27.07 23.12 20.72
CA ALA A 8 25.66 22.93 20.40
C ALA A 8 25.48 22.48 18.94
N SER A 9 26.21 23.09 18.00
CA SER A 9 26.19 22.70 16.58
C SER A 9 26.66 21.25 16.37
N ILE A 10 27.75 20.86 17.03
CA ILE A 10 28.26 19.48 17.00
C ILE A 10 27.23 18.50 17.58
N LEU A 11 26.61 18.85 18.71
CA LEU A 11 25.56 18.01 19.32
C LEU A 11 24.34 17.85 18.40
N VAL A 12 23.91 18.93 17.73
CA VAL A 12 22.81 18.87 16.75
C VAL A 12 23.17 17.96 15.57
N LEU A 13 24.40 18.06 15.03
CA LEU A 13 24.86 17.17 13.97
C LEU A 13 24.90 15.71 14.40
N CYS A 14 25.41 15.42 15.60
CA CYS A 14 25.40 14.07 16.17
C CYS A 14 23.96 13.54 16.34
N PHE A 15 23.04 14.39 16.80
CA PHE A 15 21.63 14.04 16.97
C PHE A 15 20.96 13.72 15.62
N ILE A 16 21.20 14.53 14.58
CA ILE A 16 20.69 14.27 13.23
C ILE A 16 21.24 12.94 12.69
N GLY A 17 22.54 12.67 12.89
CA GLY A 17 23.16 11.41 12.49
C GLY A 17 22.55 10.20 13.22
N PHE A 18 22.32 10.32 14.52
CA PHE A 18 21.67 9.28 15.33
C PHE A 18 20.23 9.00 14.86
N VAL A 19 19.41 10.04 14.69
CA VAL A 19 18.02 9.91 14.24
C VAL A 19 17.97 9.31 12.83
N SER A 20 18.84 9.76 11.92
CA SER A 20 18.91 9.22 10.55
C SER A 20 19.30 7.74 10.54
N GLY A 21 20.31 7.36 11.34
CA GLY A 21 20.73 5.96 11.48
C GLY A 21 19.64 5.06 12.06
N ALA A 22 18.93 5.54 13.09
CA ALA A 22 17.79 4.84 13.68
C ALA A 22 16.65 4.68 12.66
N TYR A 23 16.34 5.73 11.89
CA TYR A 23 15.30 5.71 10.87
C TYR A 23 15.60 4.69 9.75
N ILE A 24 16.84 4.65 9.24
CA ILE A 24 17.25 3.68 8.22
C ILE A 24 17.11 2.25 8.75
N LYS A 25 17.58 1.98 9.98
CA LYS A 25 17.43 0.67 10.62
C LYS A 25 15.96 0.27 10.81
N ALA A 26 15.09 1.21 11.17
CA ALA A 26 13.67 0.95 11.34
C ALA A 26 12.97 0.58 10.01
N LEU A 27 13.46 1.08 8.88
CA LEU A 27 12.91 0.75 7.56
C LEU A 27 13.47 -0.55 6.96
N GLN A 28 14.60 -1.04 7.46
CA GLN A 28 15.26 -2.23 6.93
C GLN A 28 14.33 -3.48 6.88
N PRO A 29 13.56 -3.82 7.93
CA PRO A 29 12.66 -4.98 7.87
C PRO A 29 11.58 -4.87 6.79
N LYS A 30 11.06 -3.66 6.56
CA LYS A 30 10.07 -3.42 5.49
C LYS A 30 10.67 -3.65 4.11
N LYS A 31 11.93 -3.23 3.91
CA LYS A 31 12.65 -3.44 2.66
C LYS A 31 12.91 -4.93 2.43
N GLU A 32 13.40 -5.63 3.44
CA GLU A 32 13.65 -7.08 3.39
C GLU A 32 12.36 -7.86 3.07
N ALA A 33 11.24 -7.51 3.72
CA ALA A 33 9.94 -8.09 3.42
C ALA A 33 9.51 -7.83 1.96
N GLY A 34 9.72 -6.60 1.45
CA GLY A 34 9.44 -6.27 0.07
C GLY A 34 10.31 -7.04 -0.94
N ASP A 35 11.60 -7.21 -0.64
CA ASP A 35 12.53 -7.95 -1.47
C ASP A 35 12.19 -9.46 -1.52
N GLU A 36 11.83 -10.05 -0.37
CA GLU A 36 11.36 -11.45 -0.30
C GLU A 36 10.04 -11.65 -1.04
N ALA A 37 9.07 -10.75 -0.81
CA ALA A 37 7.79 -10.77 -1.50
C ALA A 37 7.98 -10.62 -3.01
N PHE A 38 8.84 -9.71 -3.46
CA PHE A 38 9.12 -9.54 -4.88
C PHE A 38 9.76 -10.78 -5.50
N LYS A 39 10.65 -11.48 -4.79
CA LYS A 39 11.21 -12.75 -5.27
C LYS A 39 10.11 -13.77 -5.58
N LYS A 40 9.16 -13.96 -4.67
CA LYS A 40 8.00 -14.86 -4.88
C LYS A 40 7.10 -14.35 -6.00
N ALA A 41 6.84 -13.05 -6.06
CA ALA A 41 6.03 -12.46 -7.13
C ALA A 41 6.69 -12.57 -8.52
N LYS A 42 8.02 -12.67 -8.59
CA LYS A 42 8.76 -12.96 -9.82
C LYS A 42 8.63 -14.43 -10.21
N GLU A 43 8.84 -15.34 -9.27
CA GLU A 43 8.82 -16.80 -9.49
C GLU A 43 7.40 -17.32 -9.81
N GLU A 44 6.40 -16.86 -9.06
CA GLU A 44 5.02 -17.39 -9.13
C GLU A 44 4.04 -16.41 -9.79
N GLY A 45 4.27 -15.10 -9.64
CA GLY A 45 3.39 -14.04 -10.20
C GLY A 45 3.79 -13.51 -11.58
N GLY A 46 4.98 -13.90 -12.08
CA GLY A 46 5.51 -13.47 -13.37
C GLY A 46 5.79 -11.96 -13.47
N LEU A 47 6.16 -11.32 -12.36
CA LEU A 47 6.68 -9.95 -12.34
C LEU A 47 8.17 -9.91 -12.67
N VAL A 48 8.59 -8.86 -13.36
CA VAL A 48 9.98 -8.55 -13.69
C VAL A 48 10.45 -7.29 -12.97
N THR A 49 9.54 -6.39 -12.63
CA THR A 49 9.81 -5.18 -11.85
C THR A 49 8.85 -5.05 -10.67
N MET A 50 9.26 -4.30 -9.65
CA MET A 50 8.42 -3.85 -8.55
C MET A 50 8.32 -2.32 -8.62
N GLU A 51 7.13 -1.81 -8.87
CA GLU A 51 6.83 -0.37 -8.86
C GLU A 51 6.28 0.06 -7.50
N GLU A 52 5.38 -0.73 -6.92
CA GLU A 52 4.81 -0.49 -5.59
C GLU A 52 4.78 -1.79 -4.78
N PHE A 53 5.01 -1.65 -3.48
CA PHE A 53 4.85 -2.71 -2.48
C PHE A 53 4.21 -2.15 -1.22
N TYR A 54 3.23 -2.86 -0.70
CA TYR A 54 2.64 -2.60 0.60
C TYR A 54 1.93 -3.85 1.14
N LEU A 55 1.70 -3.85 2.45
CA LEU A 55 0.83 -4.82 3.10
C LEU A 55 -0.61 -4.31 3.06
N TYR A 56 -1.53 -5.21 2.73
CA TYR A 56 -2.96 -5.05 2.91
C TYR A 56 -3.39 -5.99 4.04
N ASN A 57 -4.09 -5.46 5.04
CA ASN A 57 -4.50 -6.19 6.23
C ASN A 57 -6.01 -5.99 6.42
N GLY A 58 -6.80 -6.79 5.72
CA GLY A 58 -8.26 -6.82 5.89
C GLY A 58 -8.68 -8.03 6.72
N GLN A 59 -9.56 -8.90 6.20
CA GLN A 59 -9.84 -10.19 6.84
C GLN A 59 -8.61 -11.10 6.81
N ASP A 60 -7.83 -10.99 5.76
CA ASP A 60 -6.56 -11.67 5.59
C ASP A 60 -5.45 -10.67 5.26
N SER A 61 -4.21 -11.06 5.57
CA SER A 61 -3.02 -10.28 5.28
C SER A 61 -2.38 -10.72 3.97
N TYR A 62 -2.09 -9.73 3.12
CA TYR A 62 -1.42 -9.92 1.84
C TYR A 62 -0.27 -8.93 1.66
N SER A 63 0.83 -9.44 1.14
CA SER A 63 1.83 -8.61 0.45
C SER A 63 1.32 -8.31 -0.95
N VAL A 64 1.08 -7.03 -1.24
CA VAL A 64 0.58 -6.57 -2.54
C VAL A 64 1.72 -5.92 -3.32
N ILE A 65 1.97 -6.43 -4.52
CA ILE A 65 3.03 -5.96 -5.40
C ILE A 65 2.39 -5.51 -6.71
N ILE A 66 2.72 -4.30 -7.13
CA ILE A 66 2.36 -3.77 -8.44
C ILE A 66 3.64 -3.59 -9.24
N GLY A 67 3.65 -4.07 -10.48
CA GLY A 67 4.84 -3.99 -11.33
C GLY A 67 4.57 -4.42 -12.75
N LYS A 68 5.63 -4.61 -13.54
CA LYS A 68 5.53 -5.08 -14.92
C LYS A 68 5.98 -6.52 -15.05
N GLY A 69 5.26 -7.32 -15.84
CA GLY A 69 5.73 -8.63 -16.31
C GLY A 69 6.62 -8.54 -17.56
N GLU A 70 7.01 -9.70 -18.11
CA GLU A 70 7.98 -9.81 -19.22
C GLU A 70 7.61 -9.00 -20.47
N LYS A 71 6.32 -8.91 -20.80
CA LYS A 71 5.82 -8.14 -21.95
C LYS A 71 5.59 -6.66 -21.65
N GLY A 72 6.12 -6.15 -20.53
CA GLY A 72 5.87 -4.80 -20.04
C GLY A 72 4.45 -4.56 -19.53
N THR A 73 3.61 -5.60 -19.46
CA THR A 73 2.23 -5.51 -18.99
C THR A 73 2.21 -5.28 -17.48
N LYS A 74 1.50 -4.23 -17.03
CA LYS A 74 1.35 -3.91 -15.61
C LYS A 74 0.41 -4.90 -14.93
N LYS A 75 0.85 -5.53 -13.85
CA LYS A 75 0.14 -6.55 -13.08
C LYS A 75 0.09 -6.19 -11.61
N ILE A 76 -0.84 -6.82 -10.91
CA ILE A 76 -0.98 -6.81 -9.47
C ILE A 76 -0.82 -8.25 -9.00
N VAL A 77 -0.01 -8.47 -7.96
CA VAL A 77 0.19 -9.78 -7.33
C VAL A 77 -0.15 -9.63 -5.85
N TRP A 78 -1.08 -10.46 -5.37
CA TRP A 78 -1.41 -10.59 -3.96
C TRP A 78 -0.82 -11.91 -3.43
N LEU A 79 0.21 -11.79 -2.60
CA LEU A 79 0.84 -12.92 -1.92
C LEU A 79 0.23 -13.05 -0.52
N PRO A 80 -0.51 -14.12 -0.21
CA PRO A 80 -1.06 -14.31 1.13
C PRO A 80 0.05 -14.56 2.14
N GLU A 81 -0.11 -14.05 3.36
CA GLU A 81 0.75 -14.45 4.48
C GLU A 81 0.45 -15.90 4.94
N ASP A 82 -0.81 -16.35 4.82
CA ASP A 82 -1.19 -17.75 5.01
C ASP A 82 -0.74 -18.60 3.82
N LYS A 83 0.26 -19.46 4.04
CA LYS A 83 0.83 -20.37 3.04
C LYS A 83 -0.16 -21.41 2.49
N LYS A 84 -1.34 -21.56 3.10
CA LYS A 84 -2.40 -22.44 2.59
C LYS A 84 -3.26 -21.77 1.50
N LYS A 85 -3.16 -20.45 1.35
CA LYS A 85 -3.90 -19.68 0.34
C LYS A 85 -3.06 -19.55 -0.93
N GLU A 86 -3.75 -19.48 -2.04
CA GLU A 86 -3.12 -19.32 -3.35
C GLU A 86 -2.78 -17.86 -3.63
N ILE A 87 -1.75 -17.66 -4.43
CA ILE A 87 -1.39 -16.34 -4.97
C ILE A 87 -2.45 -15.93 -5.99
N VAL A 88 -2.86 -14.67 -5.93
CA VAL A 88 -3.74 -14.07 -6.94
C VAL A 88 -2.97 -13.09 -7.79
N VAL A 89 -3.20 -13.13 -9.11
CA VAL A 89 -2.57 -12.24 -10.08
C VAL A 89 -3.64 -11.68 -11.02
N GLU A 90 -3.65 -10.37 -11.20
CA GLU A 90 -4.54 -9.69 -12.15
C GLU A 90 -3.75 -8.69 -13.01
N ASN A 91 -4.22 -8.41 -14.23
CA ASN A 91 -3.66 -7.28 -14.98
C ASN A 91 -4.21 -5.98 -14.41
N TYR A 92 -3.35 -5.00 -14.18
CA TYR A 92 -3.76 -3.71 -13.62
C TYR A 92 -4.81 -3.00 -14.49
N LYS A 93 -4.73 -3.20 -15.81
CA LYS A 93 -5.65 -2.60 -16.79
C LYS A 93 -7.05 -3.23 -16.81
N ASP A 94 -7.23 -4.40 -16.19
CA ASP A 94 -8.52 -5.13 -16.22
C ASP A 94 -9.50 -4.59 -15.16
N GLY A 95 -9.06 -3.60 -14.36
CA GLY A 95 -9.90 -2.89 -13.41
C GLY A 95 -9.69 -1.38 -13.39
N LYS A 96 -10.38 -0.72 -12.48
CA LYS A 96 -10.34 0.72 -12.26
C LYS A 96 -8.99 1.13 -11.70
N SER A 97 -8.44 2.18 -12.28
CA SER A 97 -7.22 2.81 -11.77
C SER A 97 -7.50 3.50 -10.44
N LYS A 98 -6.42 3.70 -9.65
CA LYS A 98 -6.47 4.49 -8.41
C LYS A 98 -7.13 5.87 -8.61
N LYS A 99 -6.86 6.51 -9.76
CA LYS A 99 -7.43 7.83 -10.11
C LYS A 99 -8.94 7.76 -10.34
N GLU A 100 -9.43 6.73 -11.03
CA GLU A 100 -10.86 6.54 -11.23
C GLU A 100 -11.59 6.31 -9.91
N ILE A 101 -11.04 5.47 -9.01
CA ILE A 101 -11.61 5.26 -7.68
C ILE A 101 -11.62 6.55 -6.85
N MET A 102 -10.52 7.31 -6.87
CA MET A 102 -10.47 8.61 -6.20
C MET A 102 -11.55 9.57 -6.71
N ASN A 103 -11.83 9.57 -8.02
CA ASN A 103 -12.88 10.40 -8.60
C ASN A 103 -14.27 9.92 -8.15
N ILE A 104 -14.54 8.62 -8.22
CA ILE A 104 -15.80 8.01 -7.75
C ILE A 104 -16.07 8.40 -6.28
N VAL A 105 -15.06 8.30 -5.42
CA VAL A 105 -15.18 8.66 -3.99
C VAL A 105 -15.46 10.15 -3.81
N LYS A 106 -14.75 11.02 -4.54
CA LYS A 106 -14.98 12.47 -4.47
C LYS A 106 -16.39 12.85 -4.89
N GLU A 107 -16.87 12.28 -6.00
CA GLU A 107 -18.21 12.55 -6.53
C GLU A 107 -19.32 12.05 -5.63
N LYS A 108 -19.17 10.87 -5.03
CA LYS A 108 -20.22 10.24 -4.21
C LYS A 108 -20.25 10.71 -2.77
N LEU A 109 -19.08 10.97 -2.17
CA LEU A 109 -18.96 11.17 -0.72
C LEU A 109 -18.50 12.58 -0.34
N ASN A 110 -17.91 13.34 -1.28
CA ASN A 110 -17.30 14.65 -1.01
C ASN A 110 -16.47 14.69 0.29
N PRO A 111 -15.48 13.78 0.46
CA PRO A 111 -14.74 13.69 1.72
C PRO A 111 -13.90 14.95 1.94
N GLN A 112 -13.73 15.33 3.21
CA GLN A 112 -12.81 16.40 3.60
C GLN A 112 -11.38 16.09 3.12
N LYS A 113 -10.95 14.82 3.24
CA LYS A 113 -9.63 14.36 2.80
C LYS A 113 -9.60 12.87 2.49
N ILE A 114 -9.09 12.50 1.31
CA ILE A 114 -8.70 11.11 1.03
C ILE A 114 -7.30 10.88 1.60
N ILE A 115 -7.16 9.89 2.49
CA ILE A 115 -5.91 9.56 3.18
C ILE A 115 -5.13 8.52 2.38
N SER A 116 -5.79 7.44 1.95
CA SER A 116 -5.13 6.37 1.21
C SER A 116 -6.09 5.65 0.27
N VAL A 117 -5.56 5.11 -0.82
CA VAL A 117 -6.26 4.24 -1.77
C VAL A 117 -5.31 3.12 -2.14
N LYS A 118 -5.63 1.89 -1.72
CA LYS A 118 -4.78 0.70 -1.83
C LYS A 118 -5.57 -0.47 -2.40
N LEU A 119 -4.90 -1.33 -3.18
CA LEU A 119 -5.51 -2.59 -3.60
C LEU A 119 -5.48 -3.59 -2.44
N GLY A 120 -6.55 -4.37 -2.33
CA GLY A 120 -6.68 -5.46 -1.39
C GLY A 120 -7.27 -6.68 -2.07
N LEU A 121 -7.28 -7.80 -1.36
CA LEU A 121 -7.92 -9.03 -1.79
C LEU A 121 -8.71 -9.59 -0.61
N GLU A 122 -9.94 -9.97 -0.90
CA GLU A 122 -10.92 -10.28 0.12
C GLU A 122 -11.83 -11.38 -0.38
N LYS A 123 -11.79 -12.57 0.23
CA LYS A 123 -12.53 -13.75 -0.25
C LYS A 123 -12.30 -14.02 -1.76
N ASN A 124 -11.06 -13.87 -2.23
CA ASN A 124 -10.65 -13.94 -3.64
C ASN A 124 -11.26 -12.87 -4.57
N VAL A 125 -11.80 -11.78 -4.01
CA VAL A 125 -12.30 -10.62 -4.75
C VAL A 125 -11.29 -9.48 -4.65
N PRO A 126 -10.63 -9.09 -5.76
CA PRO A 126 -9.78 -7.91 -5.79
C PRO A 126 -10.60 -6.64 -5.57
N LEU A 127 -10.10 -5.75 -4.72
CA LEU A 127 -10.79 -4.52 -4.38
C LEU A 127 -9.84 -3.35 -4.14
N TRP A 128 -10.41 -2.15 -4.06
CA TRP A 128 -9.76 -0.95 -3.58
C TRP A 128 -10.28 -0.61 -2.19
N GLU A 129 -9.39 -0.52 -1.21
CA GLU A 129 -9.65 0.10 0.08
C GLU A 129 -9.36 1.59 0.00
N VAL A 130 -10.34 2.41 0.37
CA VAL A 130 -10.23 3.87 0.43
C VAL A 130 -10.40 4.33 1.87
N THR A 131 -9.33 4.90 2.43
CA THR A 131 -9.37 5.55 3.73
C THR A 131 -9.57 7.04 3.55
N TYR A 132 -10.54 7.64 4.24
CA TYR A 132 -10.82 9.07 4.13
C TYR A 132 -11.36 9.66 5.44
N LEU A 133 -11.29 10.99 5.56
CA LEU A 133 -11.96 11.78 6.59
C LEU A 133 -13.27 12.34 6.03
N ASP A 134 -14.36 12.14 6.77
CA ASP A 134 -15.63 12.82 6.50
C ASP A 134 -15.60 14.28 7.01
N GLU A 135 -16.67 15.04 6.77
CA GLU A 135 -16.77 16.43 7.22
C GLU A 135 -16.75 16.60 8.75
N SER A 136 -17.01 15.52 9.50
CA SER A 136 -16.92 15.47 10.97
C SER A 136 -15.55 14.97 11.46
N GLU A 137 -14.54 14.95 10.58
CA GLU A 137 -13.17 14.49 10.85
C GLU A 137 -13.08 13.03 11.32
N ARG A 138 -14.08 12.20 10.99
CA ARG A 138 -14.06 10.78 11.34
C ARG A 138 -13.37 9.98 10.23
N PHE A 139 -12.53 9.04 10.64
CA PHE A 139 -11.92 8.08 9.73
C PHE A 139 -12.94 7.07 9.25
N ASN A 140 -12.98 6.88 7.94
CA ASN A 140 -13.84 5.91 7.26
C ASN A 140 -12.99 5.03 6.34
N TYR A 141 -13.42 3.78 6.19
CA TYR A 141 -12.87 2.79 5.27
C TYR A 141 -13.99 2.32 4.36
N ASP A 142 -13.84 2.53 3.06
CA ASP A 142 -14.76 2.02 2.06
C ASP A 142 -14.05 1.16 1.04
N TYR A 143 -14.73 0.10 0.63
CA TYR A 143 -14.21 -0.91 -0.27
C TYR A 143 -14.94 -0.82 -1.61
N TYR A 144 -14.20 -0.84 -2.70
CA TYR A 144 -14.74 -0.76 -4.05
C TYR A 144 -14.24 -1.92 -4.88
N ASP A 145 -15.11 -2.56 -5.65
CA ASP A 145 -14.72 -3.65 -6.54
C ASP A 145 -13.62 -3.18 -7.50
N PHE A 146 -12.56 -3.97 -7.68
CA PHE A 146 -11.44 -3.60 -8.54
C PHE A 146 -11.88 -3.42 -9.99
N LYS A 147 -12.76 -4.29 -10.51
CA LYS A 147 -13.14 -4.31 -11.93
C LYS A 147 -14.16 -3.24 -12.25
N THR A 148 -15.22 -3.15 -11.45
CA THR A 148 -16.37 -2.27 -11.72
C THR A 148 -16.25 -0.90 -11.05
N GLY A 149 -15.54 -0.79 -9.92
CA GLY A 149 -15.54 0.40 -9.08
C GLY A 149 -16.84 0.58 -8.28
N GLU A 150 -17.68 -0.45 -8.21
CA GLU A 150 -18.90 -0.44 -7.38
C GLU A 150 -18.55 -0.51 -5.90
N TRP A 151 -19.32 0.20 -5.08
CA TRP A 151 -19.10 0.23 -3.63
C TRP A 151 -19.59 -1.08 -2.98
N LEU A 152 -18.69 -1.76 -2.27
CA LEU A 152 -18.93 -3.03 -1.59
C LEU A 152 -19.52 -2.78 -0.19
N LYS A 153 -20.81 -2.46 -0.14
CA LYS A 153 -21.54 -2.09 1.10
C LYS A 153 -21.46 -3.12 2.23
N TYR A 154 -21.27 -4.41 1.93
CA TYR A 154 -21.33 -5.51 2.90
C TYR A 154 -20.03 -5.74 3.68
N TYR A 155 -18.96 -5.00 3.40
CA TYR A 155 -17.69 -5.14 4.12
C TYR A 155 -17.64 -4.38 5.46
N ARG A 156 -18.67 -3.57 5.79
CA ARG A 156 -18.76 -2.80 7.04
C ARG A 156 -19.34 -3.58 8.24
N SER A 157 -19.72 -4.86 8.08
CA SER A 157 -20.50 -5.59 9.12
C SER A 157 -19.89 -6.91 9.59
N ILE A 158 -18.56 -7.01 9.71
CA ILE A 158 -17.90 -8.13 10.39
C ILE A 158 -17.04 -7.57 11.52
#